data_AF-A0A660P0X1-F1
#
_entry.id   AF-A0A660P0X1-F1
#
_cell.length_a   1.000
_cell.length_b   1.000
_cell.length_c   1.000
_cell.angle_alpha   90.00
_cell.angle_beta   90.00
_cell.angle_gamma   90.00
#
_symmetry.space_group_name_H-M   'P 1'
#
loop_
_entity.id
_entity.type
_entity.pdbx_description
1 polymer ?
#
loop_
_entity_poly.entity_id
_entity_poly.type
_entity_poly.pdbx_seq_one_letter_code
_entity_poly.pdbx_strand_id
1 'polypeptide(L)'
;MKRFFHIILLFTIILFGCRCTSTETNRCLTEVDSLVRRNQIDSAFRIINRVDVANLTSSTDSANFFLQKTRLLYKLYKPIKSTEMIDYSIRYYENQNDNIEKLTEAYFYKGVVLYEHKQIKDAIVYIKKAEYVARKLSTHPIKLQIYENLFVINEESGERQLALKYAKKVLDIANTLKDKVQLARAYNNIAVAYNKLHQTDSANVYITKSMKMLHYIPRNEQIYILNNIGAQLIGTDPQRAKAVLLKAISIAPMGAAFDNLATIYMREGNMHRANELWDKALKTNSMQVRTDVMTSRFRHQCATADYKGAAETAQQLISAKDSLYKSWKENDIRNNQMAFDNIKAEQEYEHKTEMGIFTIVLLSLSLVAIFLFLRYRTYKARNALALDQLRIKDFECQIADFEKQGQAKEKEIEELYRKRKNFLEKHRENLSEGHKLYIDVMEGKTIALWRKKEFENFIEYYRLINMSYVDALEVEYDSLSPKNQFFLIMEHIGKSDKEIMRIMGLADGSIRSIRSRINKRRIVY
;
A
#
# COMPACT_ATOMS: atom_id res chain seq x y z
N MET A 1 -15.49 3.43 -61.48
CA MET A 1 -14.78 4.07 -60.34
C MET A 1 -15.53 5.20 -59.63
N LYS A 2 -16.44 5.97 -60.26
CA LYS A 2 -17.13 7.10 -59.58
C LYS A 2 -18.20 6.73 -58.54
N ARG A 3 -18.81 5.53 -58.61
CA ARG A 3 -19.83 5.07 -57.63
C ARG A 3 -19.24 4.53 -56.32
N PHE A 4 -17.97 4.10 -56.30
CA PHE A 4 -17.31 3.60 -55.10
C PHE A 4 -16.82 4.74 -54.18
N PHE A 5 -16.50 5.91 -54.75
CA PHE A 5 -16.03 7.07 -53.99
C PHE A 5 -17.14 7.72 -53.14
N HIS A 6 -18.40 7.63 -53.57
CA HIS A 6 -19.52 8.22 -52.83
C HIS A 6 -19.95 7.38 -51.63
N ILE A 7 -19.71 6.06 -51.66
CA ILE A 7 -19.99 5.16 -50.54
C ILE A 7 -18.92 5.31 -49.43
N ILE A 8 -17.66 5.57 -49.81
CA ILE A 8 -16.58 5.84 -48.84
C ILE A 8 -16.75 7.24 -48.20
N LEU A 9 -17.23 8.24 -48.95
CA LEU A 9 -17.52 9.58 -48.40
C LEU A 9 -18.74 9.59 -47.46
N LEU A 10 -19.75 8.74 -47.70
CA LEU A 10 -20.88 8.59 -46.77
C LEU A 10 -20.48 7.85 -45.49
N PHE A 11 -19.53 6.91 -45.55
CA PHE A 11 -19.01 6.24 -44.37
C PHE A 11 -18.08 7.11 -43.51
N THR A 12 -17.37 8.08 -44.11
CA THR A 12 -16.55 9.04 -43.34
C THR A 12 -17.38 10.14 -42.69
N ILE A 13 -18.53 10.53 -43.26
CA ILE A 13 -19.41 11.55 -42.67
C ILE A 13 -20.21 10.99 -41.46
N ILE A 14 -20.53 9.69 -41.44
CA ILE A 14 -21.15 9.04 -40.27
C ILE A 14 -20.15 8.85 -39.11
N LEU A 15 -18.84 8.81 -39.40
CA LEU A 15 -17.79 8.79 -38.37
C LEU A 15 -17.43 10.19 -37.81
N PHE A 16 -17.78 11.28 -38.50
CA PHE A 16 -17.55 12.65 -38.03
C PHE A 16 -18.78 13.32 -37.39
N GLY A 17 -19.99 12.82 -37.64
CA GLY A 17 -21.22 13.35 -37.03
C GLY A 17 -21.41 13.05 -35.53
N CYS A 18 -20.67 12.09 -34.96
CA CYS A 18 -20.79 11.70 -33.54
C CYS A 18 -19.71 12.32 -32.62
N ARG A 19 -18.76 13.11 -33.14
CA ARG A 19 -17.68 13.70 -32.32
C ARG A 19 -18.00 15.09 -31.76
N CYS A 20 -18.98 15.81 -32.31
CA CYS A 20 -19.27 17.19 -31.89
C CYS A 20 -20.10 17.27 -30.59
N THR A 21 -20.93 16.28 -30.27
CA THR A 21 -21.78 16.29 -29.07
C THR A 21 -21.04 15.83 -27.80
N SER A 22 -20.10 14.89 -27.92
CA SER A 22 -19.23 14.49 -26.82
C SER A 22 -18.34 15.64 -26.34
N THR A 23 -17.90 16.51 -27.25
CA THR A 23 -17.06 17.67 -26.89
C THR A 23 -17.81 18.75 -26.12
N GLU A 24 -19.10 18.98 -26.42
CA GLU A 24 -19.90 19.97 -25.67
C GLU A 24 -20.23 19.49 -24.26
N THR A 25 -20.60 18.21 -24.11
CA THR A 25 -20.91 17.63 -22.80
C THR A 25 -19.68 17.58 -21.90
N ASN A 26 -18.52 17.22 -22.45
CA ASN A 26 -17.24 17.24 -21.72
C ASN A 26 -16.87 18.67 -21.27
N ARG A 27 -17.04 19.68 -22.14
CA ARG A 27 -16.83 21.09 -21.78
C ARG A 27 -17.74 21.52 -20.62
N CYS A 28 -19.01 21.13 -20.65
CA CYS A 28 -19.98 21.41 -19.59
C CYS A 28 -19.55 20.80 -18.25
N LEU A 29 -19.18 19.51 -18.22
CA LEU A 29 -18.72 18.84 -16.99
C LEU A 29 -17.43 19.46 -16.44
N THR A 30 -16.53 19.90 -17.32
CA THR A 30 -15.31 20.61 -16.93
C THR A 30 -15.60 21.98 -16.31
N GLU A 31 -16.59 22.70 -16.86
CA GLU A 31 -17.06 23.98 -16.32
C GLU A 31 -17.71 23.79 -14.94
N VAL A 32 -18.54 22.76 -14.78
CA VAL A 32 -19.14 22.38 -13.50
C VAL A 32 -18.05 22.12 -12.45
N ASP A 33 -17.03 21.34 -12.77
CA ASP A 33 -15.90 21.07 -11.85
C ASP A 33 -15.17 22.36 -11.46
N SER A 34 -14.97 23.27 -12.41
CA SER A 34 -14.36 24.58 -12.16
C SER A 34 -15.18 25.44 -11.18
N LEU A 35 -16.50 25.51 -11.39
CA LEU A 35 -17.41 26.24 -10.51
C LEU A 35 -17.47 25.63 -9.11
N VAL A 36 -17.47 24.29 -9.02
CA VAL A 36 -17.42 23.58 -7.74
C VAL A 36 -16.14 23.90 -6.98
N ARG A 37 -14.97 23.94 -7.64
CA ARG A 37 -13.69 24.34 -7.01
C ARG A 37 -13.72 25.79 -6.50
N ARG A 38 -14.46 26.68 -7.16
CA ARG A 38 -14.67 28.07 -6.75
C ARG A 38 -15.81 28.25 -5.73
N ASN A 39 -16.37 27.15 -5.23
CA ASN A 39 -17.51 27.13 -4.30
C ASN A 39 -18.79 27.80 -4.85
N GLN A 40 -18.95 27.85 -6.19
CA GLN A 40 -20.12 28.42 -6.87
C GLN A 40 -21.16 27.32 -7.17
N ILE A 41 -21.67 26.69 -6.11
CA ILE A 41 -22.49 25.47 -6.19
C ILE A 41 -23.81 25.67 -6.96
N ASP A 42 -24.51 26.78 -6.75
CA ASP A 42 -25.76 27.07 -7.49
C ASP A 42 -25.55 27.25 -8.99
N SER A 43 -24.47 27.92 -9.38
CA SER A 43 -24.10 28.08 -10.80
C SER A 43 -23.72 26.74 -11.42
N ALA A 44 -22.93 25.93 -10.72
CA ALA A 44 -22.60 24.57 -11.14
C ALA A 44 -23.86 23.72 -11.35
N PHE A 45 -24.82 23.81 -10.43
CA PHE A 45 -26.08 23.08 -10.53
C PHE A 45 -26.96 23.54 -11.70
N ARG A 46 -27.04 24.85 -11.97
CA ARG A 46 -27.78 25.36 -13.14
C ARG A 46 -27.24 24.82 -14.45
N ILE A 47 -25.93 24.66 -14.57
CA ILE A 47 -25.28 24.13 -15.77
C ILE A 47 -25.54 22.63 -15.89
N ILE A 48 -25.24 21.83 -14.85
CA ILE A 48 -25.41 20.38 -14.93
C ILE A 48 -26.88 19.98 -15.14
N ASN A 49 -27.83 20.76 -14.64
CA ASN A 49 -29.26 20.45 -14.78
C ASN A 49 -29.80 20.71 -16.19
N ARG A 50 -29.05 21.42 -17.04
CA ARG A 50 -29.41 21.64 -18.46
C ARG A 50 -28.88 20.56 -19.40
N VAL A 51 -28.00 19.69 -18.90
CA VAL A 51 -27.46 18.58 -19.71
C VAL A 51 -28.58 17.56 -19.94
N ASP A 52 -28.87 17.32 -21.21
CA ASP A 52 -29.76 16.24 -21.62
C ASP A 52 -29.02 14.89 -21.49
N VAL A 53 -29.61 13.97 -20.75
CA VAL A 53 -29.07 12.62 -20.52
C VAL A 53 -28.95 11.86 -21.84
N ALA A 54 -29.82 12.14 -22.82
CA ALA A 54 -29.76 11.52 -24.15
C ALA A 54 -28.48 11.86 -24.93
N ASN A 55 -27.81 12.97 -24.58
CA ASN A 55 -26.56 13.41 -25.22
C ASN A 55 -25.31 12.77 -24.59
N LEU A 56 -25.46 11.97 -23.53
CA LEU A 56 -24.36 11.26 -22.88
C LEU A 56 -24.03 9.96 -23.63
N THR A 57 -23.19 10.07 -24.66
CA THR A 57 -22.82 8.93 -25.52
C THR A 57 -21.65 8.10 -24.99
N SER A 58 -20.84 8.67 -24.10
CA SER A 58 -19.69 8.00 -23.48
C SER A 58 -20.04 7.48 -22.08
N SER A 59 -19.58 6.27 -21.76
CA SER A 59 -19.73 5.69 -20.42
C SER A 59 -19.00 6.51 -19.35
N THR A 60 -17.85 7.09 -19.71
CA THR A 60 -17.08 8.01 -18.86
C THR A 60 -17.86 9.30 -18.56
N ASP A 61 -18.44 9.92 -19.59
CA ASP A 61 -19.18 11.18 -19.43
C ASP A 61 -20.45 10.96 -18.62
N SER A 62 -21.13 9.83 -18.84
CA SER A 62 -22.28 9.40 -18.04
C SER A 62 -21.89 9.23 -16.57
N ALA A 63 -20.80 8.52 -16.27
CA ALA A 63 -20.34 8.28 -14.91
C ALA A 63 -19.91 9.58 -14.20
N ASN A 64 -19.24 10.50 -14.91
CA ASN A 64 -18.87 11.82 -14.40
C ASN A 64 -20.11 12.66 -14.11
N PHE A 65 -21.04 12.72 -15.07
CA PHE A 65 -22.28 13.48 -14.96
C PHE A 65 -23.10 13.03 -13.76
N PHE A 66 -23.37 11.72 -13.63
CA PHE A 66 -24.17 11.20 -12.53
C PHE A 66 -23.52 11.43 -11.16
N LEU A 67 -22.19 11.31 -11.07
CA LEU A 67 -21.44 11.61 -9.85
C LEU A 67 -21.57 13.10 -9.48
N GLN A 68 -21.26 14.00 -10.41
CA GLN A 68 -21.31 15.44 -10.17
C GLN A 68 -22.75 15.91 -9.86
N LYS A 69 -23.76 15.35 -10.55
CA LYS A 69 -25.16 15.69 -10.31
C LYS A 69 -25.60 15.27 -8.90
N THR A 70 -25.24 14.06 -8.49
CA THR A 70 -25.51 13.56 -7.12
C THR A 70 -24.83 14.44 -6.07
N ARG A 71 -23.55 14.78 -6.28
CA ARG A 71 -22.79 15.69 -5.41
C ARG A 71 -23.45 17.05 -5.25
N LEU A 72 -23.91 17.65 -6.34
CA LEU A 72 -24.54 18.97 -6.34
C LEU A 72 -25.92 18.94 -5.68
N LEU A 73 -26.72 17.90 -5.94
CA LEU A 73 -28.00 17.71 -5.26
C LEU A 73 -27.81 17.61 -3.74
N TYR A 74 -26.85 16.81 -3.29
CA TYR A 74 -26.52 16.67 -1.87
C TYR A 74 -26.06 18.00 -1.26
N LYS A 75 -25.10 18.70 -1.90
CA LYS A 75 -24.60 19.99 -1.40
C LYS A 75 -25.67 21.09 -1.32
N LEU A 76 -26.69 21.02 -2.17
CA LEU A 76 -27.80 21.97 -2.18
C LEU A 76 -29.00 21.50 -1.34
N TYR A 77 -28.86 20.41 -0.58
CA TYR A 77 -29.93 19.81 0.21
C TYR A 77 -31.20 19.55 -0.62
N LYS A 78 -31.01 19.18 -1.89
CA LYS A 78 -32.10 18.83 -2.81
C LYS A 78 -32.39 17.33 -2.69
N PRO A 79 -33.67 16.91 -2.77
CA PRO A 79 -34.04 15.51 -2.60
C PRO A 79 -33.45 14.66 -3.73
N ILE A 80 -32.79 13.56 -3.35
CA ILE A 80 -32.29 12.53 -4.26
C ILE A 80 -33.21 11.33 -4.12
N LYS A 81 -33.95 10.96 -5.17
CA LYS A 81 -35.01 9.93 -5.07
C LYS A 81 -34.52 8.49 -5.23
N SER A 82 -33.43 8.28 -5.97
CA SER A 82 -32.93 6.94 -6.33
C SER A 82 -31.40 6.94 -6.31
N THR A 83 -30.81 5.78 -6.02
CA THR A 83 -29.36 5.54 -6.10
C THR A 83 -28.88 5.17 -7.49
N GLU A 84 -29.76 4.98 -8.48
CA GLU A 84 -29.39 4.50 -9.82
C GLU A 84 -28.27 5.31 -10.49
N MET A 85 -28.34 6.65 -10.39
CA MET A 85 -27.31 7.54 -10.93
C MET A 85 -25.95 7.23 -10.31
N ILE A 86 -25.88 7.18 -8.97
CA ILE A 86 -24.61 6.97 -8.29
C ILE A 86 -24.13 5.52 -8.43
N ASP A 87 -25.05 4.56 -8.56
CA ASP A 87 -24.76 3.15 -8.83
C ASP A 87 -24.11 2.96 -10.20
N TYR A 88 -24.54 3.71 -11.21
CA TYR A 88 -23.88 3.74 -12.50
C TYR A 88 -22.43 4.21 -12.37
N SER A 89 -22.21 5.33 -11.67
CA SER A 89 -20.86 5.86 -11.44
C SER A 89 -19.97 4.85 -10.71
N ILE A 90 -20.49 4.18 -9.68
CA ILE A 90 -19.74 3.15 -8.93
C ILE A 90 -19.32 2.02 -9.86
N ARG A 91 -20.26 1.41 -10.60
CA ARG A 91 -19.94 0.30 -11.53
C ARG A 91 -18.88 0.70 -12.56
N TYR A 92 -18.95 1.94 -13.05
CA TYR A 92 -17.97 2.45 -13.99
C TYR A 92 -16.58 2.58 -13.35
N TYR A 93 -16.47 3.18 -12.16
CA TYR A 93 -15.17 3.41 -11.50
C TYR A 93 -14.59 2.17 -10.83
N GLU A 94 -15.40 1.18 -10.45
CA GLU A 94 -14.90 -0.13 -9.98
C GLU A 94 -14.12 -0.87 -11.08
N ASN A 95 -14.53 -0.69 -12.35
CA ASN A 95 -13.86 -1.29 -13.51
C ASN A 95 -12.62 -0.50 -13.99
N GLN A 96 -12.38 0.68 -13.44
CA GLN A 96 -11.28 1.58 -13.83
C GLN A 96 -10.26 1.65 -12.68
N ASN A 97 -9.20 0.85 -12.76
CA ASN A 97 -8.20 0.71 -11.68
C ASN A 97 -7.51 2.03 -11.26
N ASP A 98 -7.58 3.08 -12.07
CA ASP A 98 -6.82 4.32 -11.87
C ASP A 98 -7.63 5.50 -11.29
N ASN A 99 -8.95 5.37 -11.06
CA ASN A 99 -9.78 6.51 -10.62
C ASN A 99 -10.25 6.41 -9.14
N ILE A 100 -9.27 6.30 -8.24
CA ILE A 100 -9.47 6.14 -6.80
C ILE A 100 -10.29 7.31 -6.20
N GLU A 101 -10.05 8.54 -6.65
CA GLU A 101 -10.75 9.73 -6.15
C GLU A 101 -12.25 9.66 -6.48
N LYS A 102 -12.61 9.44 -7.75
CA LYS A 102 -14.03 9.38 -8.15
C LYS A 102 -14.74 8.16 -7.60
N LEU A 103 -14.06 7.02 -7.46
CA LEU A 103 -14.62 5.85 -6.79
C LEU A 103 -14.91 6.14 -5.31
N THR A 104 -13.99 6.84 -4.64
CA THR A 104 -14.17 7.28 -3.25
C THR A 104 -15.37 8.22 -3.11
N GLU A 105 -15.47 9.24 -3.97
CA GLU A 105 -16.61 10.16 -3.99
C GLU A 105 -17.91 9.41 -4.27
N ALA A 106 -17.92 8.47 -5.22
CA ALA A 106 -19.13 7.73 -5.59
C ALA A 106 -19.64 6.85 -4.44
N TYR A 107 -18.77 6.11 -3.76
CA TYR A 107 -19.14 5.37 -2.56
C TYR A 107 -19.61 6.29 -1.43
N PHE A 108 -18.94 7.43 -1.22
CA PHE A 108 -19.35 8.39 -0.19
C PHE A 108 -20.74 8.94 -0.48
N TYR A 109 -21.00 9.40 -1.72
CA TYR A 109 -22.30 9.96 -2.09
C TYR A 109 -23.42 8.92 -2.06
N LYS A 110 -23.14 7.66 -2.41
CA LYS A 110 -24.12 6.58 -2.20
C LYS A 110 -24.44 6.40 -0.72
N GLY A 111 -23.41 6.41 0.13
CA GLY A 111 -23.56 6.31 1.58
C GLY A 111 -24.47 7.39 2.16
N VAL A 112 -24.24 8.67 1.83
CA VAL A 112 -25.08 9.77 2.34
C VAL A 112 -26.50 9.76 1.79
N VAL A 113 -26.71 9.35 0.52
CA VAL A 113 -28.07 9.20 -0.05
C VAL A 113 -28.85 8.11 0.69
N LEU A 114 -28.22 6.95 0.93
CA LEU A 114 -28.83 5.86 1.71
C LEU A 114 -29.15 6.31 3.14
N TYR A 115 -28.30 7.15 3.73
CA TYR A 115 -28.54 7.72 5.06
C TYR A 115 -29.77 8.64 5.08
N GLU A 116 -29.91 9.50 4.07
CA GLU A 116 -31.10 10.34 3.90
C GLU A 116 -32.38 9.49 3.71
N HIS A 117 -32.27 8.35 3.04
CA HIS A 117 -33.34 7.36 2.87
C HIS A 117 -33.59 6.49 4.12
N LYS A 118 -32.89 6.76 5.23
CA LYS A 118 -32.98 5.98 6.49
C LYS A 118 -32.53 4.53 6.37
N GLN A 119 -31.78 4.19 5.32
CA GLN A 119 -31.14 2.89 5.13
C GLN A 119 -29.77 2.86 5.81
N ILE A 120 -29.75 2.98 7.14
CA ILE A 120 -28.53 3.24 7.92
C ILE A 120 -27.50 2.12 7.80
N LYS A 121 -27.96 0.85 7.73
CA LYS A 121 -27.10 -0.34 7.53
C LYS A 121 -26.26 -0.25 6.25
N ASP A 122 -26.92 0.05 5.14
CA ASP A 122 -26.24 0.11 3.85
C ASP A 122 -25.40 1.39 3.75
N ALA A 123 -25.92 2.51 4.28
CA ALA A 123 -25.20 3.77 4.35
C ALA A 123 -23.83 3.61 5.02
N ILE A 124 -23.79 2.98 6.20
CA ILE A 124 -22.53 2.81 6.92
C ILE A 124 -21.54 1.93 6.15
N VAL A 125 -22.01 0.87 5.48
CA VAL A 125 -21.16 0.01 4.65
C VAL A 125 -20.56 0.78 3.47
N TYR A 126 -21.34 1.61 2.77
CA TYR A 126 -20.82 2.41 1.66
C TYR A 126 -19.86 3.52 2.10
N ILE A 127 -20.10 4.14 3.25
CA ILE A 127 -19.15 5.13 3.80
C ILE A 127 -17.86 4.43 4.25
N LYS A 128 -17.94 3.20 4.77
CA LYS A 128 -16.76 2.37 5.07
C LYS A 128 -16.00 1.93 3.81
N LYS A 129 -16.70 1.62 2.71
CA LYS A 129 -16.08 1.43 1.39
C LYS A 129 -15.32 2.68 0.95
N ALA A 130 -15.93 3.86 1.09
CA ALA A 130 -15.27 5.13 0.79
C ALA A 130 -14.03 5.35 1.67
N GLU A 131 -14.14 5.13 3.00
CA GLU A 131 -12.99 5.19 3.93
C GLU A 131 -11.85 4.27 3.48
N TYR A 132 -12.17 3.02 3.13
CA TYR A 132 -11.19 2.02 2.74
C TYR A 132 -10.41 2.41 1.49
N VAL A 133 -11.12 2.86 0.44
CA VAL A 133 -10.51 3.31 -0.83
C VAL A 133 -9.71 4.60 -0.61
N ALA A 134 -10.23 5.52 0.20
CA ALA A 134 -9.58 6.78 0.52
C ALA A 134 -8.22 6.60 1.21
N ARG A 135 -7.91 5.46 1.83
CA ARG A 135 -6.57 5.21 2.42
C ARG A 135 -5.44 5.35 1.40
N LYS A 136 -5.71 5.07 0.12
CA LYS A 136 -4.75 5.24 -0.99
C LYS A 136 -4.58 6.69 -1.43
N LEU A 137 -5.53 7.57 -1.09
CA LEU A 137 -5.40 9.00 -1.33
C LEU A 137 -4.47 9.60 -0.28
N SER A 138 -3.77 10.68 -0.62
CA SER A 138 -3.00 11.48 0.35
C SER A 138 -3.95 12.33 1.21
N THR A 139 -3.55 13.53 1.64
CA THR A 139 -4.43 14.45 2.36
C THR A 139 -5.47 15.01 1.39
N HIS A 140 -6.63 14.35 1.28
CA HIS A 140 -7.70 14.71 0.36
C HIS A 140 -8.95 15.24 1.11
N PRO A 141 -9.60 16.33 0.65
CA PRO A 141 -10.81 16.88 1.28
C PRO A 141 -11.94 15.87 1.48
N ILE A 142 -12.05 14.85 0.64
CA ILE A 142 -13.08 13.80 0.79
C ILE A 142 -12.94 13.01 2.09
N LYS A 143 -11.72 12.81 2.61
CA LYS A 143 -11.49 12.07 3.86
C LYS A 143 -12.13 12.77 5.06
N LEU A 144 -12.08 14.10 5.06
CA LEU A 144 -12.73 14.93 6.06
C LEU A 144 -14.24 14.69 6.06
N GLN A 145 -14.88 14.72 4.88
CA GLN A 145 -16.31 14.47 4.74
C GLN A 145 -16.70 13.05 5.18
N ILE A 146 -15.89 12.05 4.81
CA ILE A 146 -16.09 10.66 5.22
C ILE A 146 -16.04 10.55 6.76
N TYR A 147 -15.01 11.10 7.40
CA TYR A 147 -14.86 11.02 8.86
C TYR A 147 -15.91 11.84 9.61
N GLU A 148 -16.34 12.99 9.09
CA GLU A 148 -17.45 13.75 9.67
C GLU A 148 -18.77 12.98 9.60
N ASN A 149 -19.06 12.32 8.49
CA ASN A 149 -20.27 11.50 8.37
C ASN A 149 -20.20 10.23 9.24
N LEU A 150 -19.03 9.59 9.34
CA LEU A 150 -18.83 8.48 10.27
C LEU A 150 -19.00 8.93 11.72
N PHE A 151 -18.55 10.14 12.07
CA PHE A 151 -18.84 10.73 13.38
C PHE A 151 -20.35 10.87 13.61
N VAL A 152 -21.07 11.53 12.69
CA VAL A 152 -22.52 11.78 12.83
C VAL A 152 -23.30 10.46 12.96
N ILE A 153 -23.05 9.49 12.07
CA ILE A 153 -23.77 8.22 12.09
C ILE A 153 -23.52 7.45 13.39
N ASN A 154 -22.26 7.41 13.85
CA ASN A 154 -21.94 6.75 15.11
C ASN A 154 -22.51 7.49 16.32
N GLU A 155 -22.56 8.82 16.31
CA GLU A 155 -23.15 9.62 17.39
C GLU A 155 -24.68 9.39 17.49
N GLU A 156 -25.40 9.50 16.37
CA GLU A 156 -26.85 9.29 16.31
C GLU A 156 -27.27 7.85 16.61
N SER A 157 -26.36 6.89 16.39
CA SER A 157 -26.57 5.47 16.68
C SER A 157 -26.10 5.05 18.09
N GLY A 158 -25.64 6.00 18.92
CA GLY A 158 -25.20 5.71 20.29
C GLY A 158 -23.80 5.08 20.41
N GLU A 159 -23.05 4.93 19.32
CA GLU A 159 -21.68 4.37 19.28
C GLU A 159 -20.63 5.43 19.65
N ARG A 160 -20.70 5.89 20.90
CA ARG A 160 -19.95 7.05 21.43
C ARG A 160 -18.43 6.96 21.26
N GLN A 161 -17.86 5.77 21.46
CA GLN A 161 -16.40 5.57 21.33
C GLN A 161 -15.95 5.66 19.86
N LEU A 162 -16.73 5.10 18.94
CA LEU A 162 -16.46 5.23 17.50
C LEU A 162 -16.66 6.66 17.02
N ALA A 163 -17.70 7.35 17.51
CA ALA A 163 -17.90 8.77 17.24
C ALA A 163 -16.65 9.59 17.68
N LEU A 164 -16.17 9.41 18.92
CA LEU A 164 -14.96 10.07 19.39
C LEU A 164 -13.73 9.76 18.50
N LYS A 165 -13.55 8.50 18.11
CA LYS A 165 -12.47 8.07 17.22
C LYS A 165 -12.52 8.83 15.88
N TYR A 166 -13.68 8.91 15.26
CA TYR A 166 -13.85 9.61 13.99
C TYR A 166 -13.71 11.13 14.14
N ALA A 167 -14.21 11.73 15.22
CA ALA A 167 -14.00 13.15 15.51
C ALA A 167 -12.50 13.50 15.67
N LYS A 168 -11.70 12.61 16.25
CA LYS A 168 -10.24 12.76 16.31
C LYS A 168 -9.58 12.65 14.93
N LYS A 169 -10.03 11.74 14.07
CA LYS A 169 -9.54 11.67 12.68
C LYS A 169 -9.85 12.95 11.87
N VAL A 170 -11.02 13.58 12.09
CA VAL A 170 -11.34 14.90 11.51
C VAL A 170 -10.34 15.95 12.00
N LEU A 171 -10.03 15.96 13.30
CA LEU A 171 -9.05 16.88 13.89
C LEU A 171 -7.66 16.71 13.28
N ASP A 172 -7.21 15.46 13.08
CA ASP A 172 -5.89 15.18 12.50
C ASP A 172 -5.76 15.76 11.09
N ILE A 173 -6.78 15.53 10.23
CA ILE A 173 -6.80 16.11 8.87
C ILE A 173 -6.84 17.64 8.93
N ALA A 174 -7.71 18.21 9.77
CA ALA A 174 -7.83 19.66 9.90
C ALA A 174 -6.52 20.32 10.35
N ASN A 175 -5.76 19.66 11.23
CA ASN A 175 -4.41 20.08 11.61
C ASN A 175 -3.43 20.03 10.44
N THR A 176 -3.41 18.93 9.67
CA THR A 176 -2.54 18.79 8.49
C THR A 176 -2.83 19.87 7.45
N LEU A 177 -4.12 20.16 7.20
CA LEU A 177 -4.55 21.19 6.25
C LEU A 177 -4.43 22.62 6.81
N LYS A 178 -4.19 22.77 8.11
CA LYS A 178 -4.21 24.06 8.84
C LYS A 178 -5.53 24.84 8.65
N ASP A 179 -6.63 24.13 8.39
CA ASP A 179 -7.94 24.70 8.13
C ASP A 179 -8.62 25.09 9.46
N LYS A 180 -8.74 26.41 9.70
CA LYS A 180 -9.30 26.94 10.95
C LYS A 180 -10.79 26.62 11.13
N VAL A 181 -11.57 26.56 10.05
CA VAL A 181 -12.99 26.23 10.12
C VAL A 181 -13.15 24.77 10.53
N GLN A 182 -12.39 23.88 9.88
CA GLN A 182 -12.44 22.45 10.17
C GLN A 182 -11.87 22.10 11.54
N LEU A 183 -10.86 22.83 12.03
CA LEU A 183 -10.37 22.70 13.40
C LEU A 183 -11.47 23.04 14.42
N ALA A 184 -12.20 24.13 14.21
CA ALA A 184 -13.28 24.54 15.10
C ALA A 184 -14.41 23.50 15.15
N ARG A 185 -14.79 22.96 13.98
CA ARG A 185 -15.77 21.86 13.85
C ARG A 185 -15.29 20.58 14.53
N ALA A 186 -14.04 20.18 14.32
CA ALA A 186 -13.46 18.99 14.95
C ALA A 186 -13.45 19.09 16.48
N TYR A 187 -13.03 20.24 17.03
CA TYR A 187 -13.07 20.49 18.47
C TYR A 187 -14.50 20.43 19.03
N ASN A 188 -15.48 20.98 18.32
CA ASN A 188 -16.89 20.85 18.71
C ASN A 188 -17.35 19.39 18.73
N ASN A 189 -17.05 18.62 17.68
CA ASN A 189 -17.46 17.20 17.58
C ASN A 189 -16.82 16.35 18.69
N ILE A 190 -15.55 16.61 19.02
CA ILE A 190 -14.87 15.95 20.14
C ILE A 190 -15.54 16.31 21.48
N ALA A 191 -15.92 17.58 21.68
CA ALA A 191 -16.63 18.00 22.89
C ALA A 191 -17.99 17.30 23.03
N VAL A 192 -18.75 17.20 21.94
CA VAL A 192 -20.01 16.45 21.89
C VAL A 192 -19.78 14.98 22.26
N ALA A 193 -18.77 14.34 21.67
CA ALA A 193 -18.46 12.94 21.95
C ALA A 193 -18.08 12.71 23.42
N TYR A 194 -17.25 13.58 24.02
CA TYR A 194 -16.92 13.50 25.45
C TYR A 194 -18.13 13.75 26.36
N ASN A 195 -19.02 14.68 25.99
CA ASN A 195 -20.27 14.89 26.73
C ASN A 195 -21.17 13.64 26.71
N LYS A 196 -21.31 12.97 25.56
CA LYS A 196 -22.07 11.71 25.48
C LYS A 196 -21.38 10.56 26.24
N LEU A 197 -20.07 10.63 26.45
CA LEU A 197 -19.29 9.73 27.33
C LEU A 197 -19.30 10.14 28.81
N HIS A 198 -20.02 11.20 29.20
CA HIS A 198 -20.05 11.75 30.55
C HIS A 198 -18.69 12.25 31.07
N GLN A 199 -17.79 12.63 30.16
CA GLN A 199 -16.46 13.20 30.48
C GLN A 199 -16.48 14.73 30.34
N THR A 200 -17.16 15.39 31.27
CA THR A 200 -17.43 16.83 31.20
C THR A 200 -16.16 17.68 31.17
N ASP A 201 -15.13 17.37 31.95
CA ASP A 201 -13.89 18.15 31.97
C ASP A 201 -13.19 18.17 30.60
N SER A 202 -13.16 17.03 29.93
CA SER A 202 -12.62 16.92 28.57
C SER A 202 -13.50 17.69 27.58
N ALA A 203 -14.82 17.56 27.67
CA ALA A 203 -15.73 18.31 26.81
C ALA A 203 -15.52 19.83 26.94
N ASN A 204 -15.35 20.34 28.17
CA ASN A 204 -15.13 21.75 28.47
C ASN A 204 -13.85 22.30 27.80
N VAL A 205 -12.77 21.52 27.81
CA VAL A 205 -11.51 21.88 27.16
C VAL A 205 -11.72 22.07 25.66
N TYR A 206 -12.40 21.12 25.01
CA TYR A 206 -12.57 21.12 23.56
C TYR A 206 -13.59 22.14 23.07
N ILE A 207 -14.73 22.31 23.77
CA ILE A 207 -15.70 23.33 23.39
C ILE A 207 -15.13 24.75 23.56
N THR A 208 -14.27 24.96 24.57
CA THR A 208 -13.55 26.24 24.74
C THR A 208 -12.61 26.52 23.57
N LYS A 209 -11.89 25.49 23.07
CA LYS A 209 -11.07 25.62 21.86
C LYS A 209 -11.91 25.96 20.64
N SER A 210 -13.05 25.28 20.45
CA SER A 210 -13.97 25.57 19.34
C SER A 210 -14.52 27.00 19.40
N MET A 211 -14.94 27.44 20.59
CA MET A 211 -15.47 28.79 20.82
C MET A 211 -14.47 29.90 20.44
N LYS A 212 -13.18 29.73 20.73
CA LYS A 212 -12.12 30.69 20.34
C LYS A 212 -11.92 30.81 18.82
N MET A 213 -12.46 29.88 18.05
CA MET A 213 -12.32 29.83 16.59
C MET A 213 -13.61 30.20 15.86
N LEU A 214 -14.66 30.56 16.60
CA LEU A 214 -16.00 30.80 16.04
C LEU A 214 -16.01 31.89 14.95
N HIS A 215 -15.15 32.91 15.07
CA HIS A 215 -15.05 34.01 14.11
C HIS A 215 -14.52 33.59 12.73
N TYR A 216 -13.86 32.44 12.61
CA TYR A 216 -13.45 31.89 11.32
C TYR A 216 -14.59 31.22 10.56
N ILE A 217 -15.67 30.85 11.26
CA ILE A 217 -16.76 30.05 10.70
C ILE A 217 -17.81 30.98 10.08
N PRO A 218 -18.26 30.75 8.83
CA PRO A 218 -19.37 31.50 8.24
C PRO A 218 -20.62 31.49 9.14
N ARG A 219 -21.31 32.63 9.23
CA ARG A 219 -22.43 32.81 10.19
C ARG A 219 -23.51 31.72 10.06
N ASN A 220 -23.88 31.34 8.84
CA ASN A 220 -24.85 30.29 8.52
C ASN A 220 -24.41 28.89 8.98
N GLU A 221 -23.12 28.69 9.22
CA GLU A 221 -22.54 27.41 9.65
C GLU A 221 -22.26 27.34 11.16
N GLN A 222 -22.42 28.44 11.89
CA GLN A 222 -22.13 28.52 13.33
C GLN A 222 -23.19 27.82 14.21
N ILE A 223 -24.35 27.44 13.66
CA ILE A 223 -25.57 27.06 14.42
C ILE A 223 -25.30 25.96 15.45
N TYR A 224 -24.73 24.84 15.02
CA TYR A 224 -24.47 23.68 15.89
C TYR A 224 -23.46 23.99 16.98
N ILE A 225 -22.43 24.77 16.66
CA ILE A 225 -21.37 25.15 17.61
C ILE A 225 -21.93 26.14 18.64
N LEU A 226 -22.71 27.13 18.20
CA LEU A 226 -23.41 28.05 19.10
C LEU A 226 -24.34 27.30 20.05
N ASN A 227 -25.12 26.32 19.56
CA ASN A 227 -25.95 25.50 20.43
C ASN A 227 -25.14 24.79 21.52
N ASN A 228 -24.02 24.17 21.15
CA ASN A 228 -23.19 23.40 22.09
C ASN A 228 -22.45 24.30 23.09
N ILE A 229 -21.99 25.48 22.65
CA ILE A 229 -21.47 26.53 23.54
C ILE A 229 -22.57 26.98 24.51
N GLY A 230 -23.78 27.22 24.00
CA GLY A 230 -24.94 27.60 24.79
C GLY A 230 -25.22 26.56 25.88
N ALA A 231 -25.36 25.29 25.50
CA ALA A 231 -25.57 24.17 26.42
C ALA A 231 -24.50 24.11 27.52
N GLN A 232 -23.23 24.28 27.14
CA GLN A 232 -22.10 24.28 28.06
C GLN A 232 -22.19 25.42 29.09
N LEU A 233 -22.65 26.61 28.68
CA LEU A 233 -22.70 27.79 29.52
C LEU A 233 -23.90 27.80 30.48
N ILE A 234 -24.92 26.95 30.30
CA ILE A 234 -26.13 26.94 31.15
C ILE A 234 -25.80 26.80 32.64
N GLY A 235 -24.77 26.01 32.99
CA GLY A 235 -24.36 25.79 34.38
C GLY A 235 -23.53 26.91 34.98
N THR A 236 -22.80 27.68 34.16
CA THR A 236 -21.77 28.63 34.63
C THR A 236 -22.15 30.09 34.39
N ASP A 237 -22.79 30.39 33.26
CA ASP A 237 -23.19 31.73 32.84
C ASP A 237 -24.51 31.64 32.04
N PRO A 238 -25.67 31.52 32.75
CA PRO A 238 -26.97 31.34 32.11
C PRO A 238 -27.38 32.49 31.19
N GLN A 239 -26.97 33.73 31.50
CA GLN A 239 -27.33 34.90 30.69
C GLN A 239 -26.58 34.90 29.36
N ARG A 240 -25.28 34.60 29.37
CA ARG A 240 -24.51 34.42 28.14
C ARG A 240 -24.99 33.19 27.36
N ALA A 241 -25.33 32.10 28.03
CA ALA A 241 -25.91 30.91 27.41
C ALA A 241 -27.17 31.28 26.62
N LYS A 242 -28.10 32.02 27.25
CA LYS A 242 -29.34 32.51 26.63
C LYS A 242 -29.08 33.34 25.38
N ALA A 243 -28.16 34.30 25.44
CA ALA A 243 -27.80 35.14 24.30
C ALA A 243 -27.22 34.32 23.13
N VAL A 244 -26.33 33.37 23.42
CA VAL A 244 -25.72 32.48 22.42
C VAL A 244 -26.76 31.55 21.77
N LEU A 245 -27.68 30.99 22.56
CA LEU A 245 -28.76 30.12 22.07
C LEU A 245 -29.75 30.90 21.19
N LEU A 246 -30.14 32.11 21.59
CA LEU A 246 -30.97 32.99 20.77
C LEU A 246 -30.29 33.34 19.44
N LYS A 247 -28.96 33.55 19.46
CA LYS A 247 -28.18 33.73 18.23
C LYS A 247 -28.23 32.49 17.34
N ALA A 248 -28.11 31.29 17.89
CA ALA A 248 -28.23 30.04 17.12
C ALA A 248 -29.62 29.92 16.45
N ILE A 249 -30.69 30.13 17.22
CA ILE A 249 -32.09 30.06 16.76
C ILE A 249 -32.38 31.12 15.68
N SER A 250 -31.76 32.31 15.78
CA SER A 250 -31.90 33.36 14.76
C SER A 250 -31.33 33.00 13.40
N ILE A 251 -30.41 32.02 13.34
CA ILE A 251 -29.86 31.53 12.08
C ILE A 251 -30.78 30.46 11.51
N ALA A 252 -31.17 29.47 12.32
CA ALA A 252 -32.21 28.50 11.97
C ALA A 252 -32.86 27.90 13.23
N PRO A 253 -34.17 27.57 13.19
CA PRO A 253 -34.83 26.83 14.27
C PRO A 253 -34.15 25.47 14.52
N MET A 254 -33.87 25.16 15.79
CA MET A 254 -33.18 23.93 16.17
C MET A 254 -33.75 23.38 17.48
N GLY A 255 -34.24 22.13 17.45
CA GLY A 255 -34.90 21.50 18.60
C GLY A 255 -34.06 21.50 19.88
N ALA A 256 -32.78 21.12 19.78
CA ALA A 256 -31.88 21.13 20.94
C ALA A 256 -31.61 22.54 21.49
N ALA A 257 -31.61 23.59 20.63
CA ALA A 257 -31.45 24.96 21.09
C ALA A 257 -32.70 25.44 21.85
N PHE A 258 -33.89 25.03 21.41
CA PHE A 258 -35.13 25.28 22.15
C PHE A 258 -35.16 24.56 23.50
N ASP A 259 -34.69 23.32 23.59
CA ASP A 259 -34.56 22.58 24.86
C ASP A 259 -33.64 23.27 25.86
N ASN A 260 -32.45 23.66 25.39
CA ASN A 260 -31.47 24.38 26.17
C ASN A 260 -32.03 25.72 26.68
N LEU A 261 -32.76 26.45 25.83
CA LEU A 261 -33.39 27.71 26.22
C LEU A 261 -34.57 27.50 27.19
N ALA A 262 -35.36 26.44 27.01
CA ALA A 262 -36.43 26.05 27.93
C ALA A 262 -35.88 25.76 29.32
N THR A 263 -34.75 25.05 29.40
CA THR A 263 -34.03 24.77 30.65
C THR A 263 -33.64 26.07 31.37
N ILE A 264 -33.18 27.09 30.64
CA ILE A 264 -32.86 28.41 31.23
C ILE A 264 -34.13 29.08 31.75
N TYR A 265 -35.20 29.18 30.94
CA TYR A 265 -36.45 29.81 31.38
C TYR A 265 -37.09 29.10 32.57
N MET A 266 -36.96 27.77 32.65
CA MET A 266 -37.43 27.01 33.80
C MET A 266 -36.67 27.38 35.08
N ARG A 267 -35.33 27.51 35.01
CA ARG A 267 -34.51 27.98 36.14
C ARG A 267 -34.82 29.42 36.55
N GLU A 268 -35.26 30.25 35.60
CA GLU A 268 -35.75 31.61 35.86
C GLU A 268 -37.18 31.63 36.46
N GLY A 269 -37.83 30.47 36.64
CA GLY A 269 -39.20 30.37 37.16
C GLY A 269 -40.30 30.61 36.11
N ASN A 270 -39.93 30.84 34.84
CA ASN A 270 -40.89 31.05 33.75
C ASN A 270 -41.34 29.72 33.13
N MET A 271 -42.18 28.98 33.88
CA MET A 271 -42.65 27.65 33.50
C MET A 271 -43.45 27.64 32.18
N HIS A 272 -44.29 28.65 31.96
CA HIS A 272 -45.09 28.75 30.73
C HIS A 272 -44.20 28.81 29.48
N ARG A 273 -43.19 29.70 29.48
CA ARG A 273 -42.29 29.87 28.34
C ARG A 273 -41.37 28.67 28.15
N ALA A 274 -40.96 28.01 29.22
CA ALA A 274 -40.21 26.76 29.15
C ALA A 274 -41.02 25.66 28.45
N ASN A 275 -42.28 25.46 28.84
CA ASN A 275 -43.17 24.48 28.22
C ASN A 275 -43.42 24.77 26.73
N GLU A 276 -43.69 26.03 26.37
CA GLU A 276 -43.86 26.42 24.96
C GLU A 276 -42.62 26.08 24.11
N LEU A 277 -41.42 26.30 24.66
CA LEU A 277 -40.16 25.98 23.98
C LEU A 277 -39.92 24.47 23.88
N TRP A 278 -40.25 23.69 24.91
CA TRP A 278 -40.20 22.23 24.82
C TRP A 278 -41.18 21.68 23.78
N ASP A 279 -42.39 22.23 23.70
CA ASP A 279 -43.36 21.82 22.67
C ASP A 279 -42.85 22.16 21.26
N LYS A 280 -42.13 23.27 21.09
CA LYS A 280 -41.41 23.57 19.82
C LYS A 280 -40.27 22.59 19.58
N ALA A 281 -39.50 22.22 20.61
CA ALA A 281 -38.39 21.29 20.49
C ALA A 281 -38.84 19.87 20.09
N LEU A 282 -39.99 19.41 20.61
CA LEU A 282 -40.56 18.08 20.35
C LEU A 282 -41.03 17.88 18.91
N LYS A 283 -41.25 18.97 18.15
CA LYS A 283 -41.60 18.90 16.71
C LYS A 283 -40.42 18.46 15.81
N THR A 284 -39.24 18.22 16.39
CA THR A 284 -38.07 17.73 15.65
C THR A 284 -38.27 16.32 15.10
N ASN A 285 -37.68 16.07 13.92
CA ASN A 285 -37.64 14.74 13.31
C ASN A 285 -36.63 13.81 13.99
N SER A 286 -35.64 14.34 14.72
CA SER A 286 -34.62 13.53 15.41
C SER A 286 -35.20 12.87 16.65
N MET A 287 -35.22 11.53 16.66
CA MET A 287 -35.69 10.74 17.80
C MET A 287 -34.82 10.96 19.04
N GLN A 288 -33.49 11.09 18.85
CA GLN A 288 -32.55 11.37 19.93
C GLN A 288 -32.82 12.74 20.57
N VAL A 289 -33.04 13.78 19.78
CA VAL A 289 -33.39 15.11 20.32
C VAL A 289 -34.73 15.06 21.05
N ARG A 290 -35.74 14.33 20.54
CA ARG A 290 -37.00 14.15 21.27
C ARG A 290 -36.79 13.47 22.61
N THR A 291 -35.98 12.41 22.69
CA THR A 291 -35.69 11.73 23.96
C THR A 291 -34.90 12.62 24.92
N ASP A 292 -33.98 13.44 24.42
CA ASP A 292 -33.21 14.40 25.23
C ASP A 292 -34.16 15.47 25.81
N VAL A 293 -35.03 16.06 24.97
CA VAL A 293 -36.06 17.05 25.39
C VAL A 293 -37.01 16.48 26.44
N MET A 294 -37.55 15.28 26.19
CA MET A 294 -38.45 14.62 27.14
C MET A 294 -37.74 14.32 28.47
N THR A 295 -36.44 13.98 28.43
CA THR A 295 -35.63 13.78 29.64
C THR A 295 -35.45 15.08 30.42
N SER A 296 -35.16 16.19 29.73
CA SER A 296 -35.06 17.53 30.34
C SER A 296 -36.38 17.94 30.99
N ARG A 297 -37.50 17.85 30.25
CA ARG A 297 -38.85 18.17 30.75
C ARG A 297 -39.23 17.32 31.96
N PHE A 298 -39.04 16.00 31.88
CA PHE A 298 -39.33 15.07 32.97
C PHE A 298 -38.57 15.43 34.26
N ARG A 299 -37.26 15.69 34.16
CA ARG A 299 -36.43 16.07 35.32
C ARG A 299 -36.93 17.35 35.98
N HIS A 300 -37.33 18.33 35.17
CA HIS A 300 -37.85 19.59 35.68
C HIS A 300 -39.22 19.44 36.33
N GLN A 301 -40.14 18.66 35.73
CA GLN A 301 -41.45 18.38 36.33
C GLN A 301 -41.32 17.68 37.68
N CYS A 302 -40.38 16.73 37.80
CA CYS A 302 -40.06 16.12 39.09
C CYS A 302 -39.56 17.14 40.11
N ALA A 303 -38.67 18.05 39.69
CA ALA A 303 -38.11 19.09 40.56
C ALA A 303 -39.13 20.14 41.02
N THR A 304 -40.17 20.39 40.23
CA THR A 304 -41.26 21.33 40.55
C THR A 304 -42.50 20.64 41.12
N ALA A 305 -42.41 19.36 41.48
CA ALA A 305 -43.52 18.53 42.00
C ALA A 305 -44.74 18.41 41.07
N ASP A 306 -44.57 18.62 39.76
CA ASP A 306 -45.58 18.29 38.73
C ASP A 306 -45.54 16.80 38.42
N TYR A 307 -45.98 15.97 39.38
CA TYR A 307 -45.88 14.51 39.25
C TYR A 307 -46.84 13.94 38.19
N LYS A 308 -47.98 14.60 37.95
CA LYS A 308 -48.90 14.18 36.89
C LYS A 308 -48.27 14.38 35.52
N GLY A 309 -47.76 15.58 35.23
CA GLY A 309 -47.07 15.85 33.98
C GLY A 309 -45.78 15.04 33.83
N ALA A 310 -45.07 14.78 34.94
CA ALA A 310 -43.90 13.90 34.93
C ALA A 310 -44.27 12.46 34.55
N ALA A 311 -45.38 11.91 35.06
CA ALA A 311 -45.84 10.57 34.71
C ALA A 311 -46.21 10.46 33.22
N GLU A 312 -46.93 11.45 32.69
CA GLU A 312 -47.28 11.52 31.27
C GLU A 312 -46.02 11.59 30.37
N THR A 313 -45.08 12.46 30.73
CA THR A 313 -43.81 12.60 30.01
C THR A 313 -42.96 11.34 30.11
N ALA A 314 -42.95 10.68 31.27
CA ALA A 314 -42.23 9.43 31.46
C ALA A 314 -42.75 8.32 30.54
N GLN A 315 -44.07 8.19 30.40
CA GLN A 315 -44.68 7.20 29.49
C GLN A 315 -44.26 7.42 28.03
N GLN A 316 -44.24 8.69 27.59
CA GLN A 316 -43.77 9.06 26.26
C GLN A 316 -42.27 8.80 26.08
N LEU A 317 -41.48 9.13 27.10
CA LEU A 317 -40.03 8.93 27.10
C LEU A 317 -39.65 7.45 26.99
N ILE A 318 -40.33 6.57 27.74
CA ILE A 318 -40.12 5.11 27.67
C ILE A 318 -40.40 4.62 26.25
N SER A 319 -41.58 4.94 25.71
CA SER A 319 -41.99 4.54 24.36
C SER A 319 -41.01 5.03 23.27
N ALA A 320 -40.52 6.27 23.41
CA ALA A 320 -39.55 6.86 22.49
C ALA A 320 -38.17 6.20 22.61
N LYS A 321 -37.70 5.89 23.83
CA LYS A 321 -36.44 5.17 24.06
C LYS A 321 -36.49 3.74 23.54
N ASP A 322 -37.58 3.01 23.76
CA ASP A 322 -37.73 1.65 23.25
C ASP A 322 -37.66 1.63 21.72
N SER A 323 -38.32 2.58 21.06
CA SER A 323 -38.24 2.76 19.60
C SER A 323 -36.83 3.09 19.12
N LEU A 324 -36.12 3.97 19.84
CA LEU A 324 -34.74 4.33 19.54
C LEU A 324 -33.78 3.14 19.68
N TYR A 325 -33.85 2.42 20.80
CA TYR A 325 -33.01 1.25 21.06
C TYR A 325 -33.31 0.10 20.09
N LYS A 326 -34.58 -0.10 19.72
CA LYS A 326 -34.96 -1.04 18.67
C LYS A 326 -34.29 -0.67 17.34
N SER A 327 -34.36 0.60 16.93
CA SER A 327 -33.69 1.08 15.71
C SER A 327 -32.17 0.88 15.76
N TRP A 328 -31.52 1.17 16.89
CA TRP A 328 -30.08 0.93 17.05
C TRP A 328 -29.72 -0.55 16.94
N LYS A 329 -30.48 -1.43 17.61
CA LYS A 329 -30.29 -2.88 17.54
C LYS A 329 -30.54 -3.43 16.14
N GLU A 330 -31.59 -2.95 15.47
CA GLU A 330 -31.90 -3.35 14.11
C GLU A 330 -30.74 -2.96 13.20
N ASN A 331 -30.26 -1.72 13.25
CA ASN A 331 -29.21 -1.22 12.38
C ASN A 331 -27.82 -1.81 12.68
N ASP A 332 -27.51 -2.13 13.93
CA ASP A 332 -26.27 -2.77 14.37
C ASP A 332 -25.00 -2.21 13.68
N ILE A 333 -24.91 -0.88 13.65
CA ILE A 333 -23.90 -0.19 12.85
C ILE A 333 -22.46 -0.52 13.29
N ARG A 334 -22.28 -0.88 14.56
CA ARG A 334 -20.98 -1.26 15.10
C ARG A 334 -20.50 -2.56 14.48
N ASN A 335 -21.35 -3.60 14.49
CA ASN A 335 -21.00 -4.88 13.91
C ASN A 335 -20.84 -4.76 12.38
N ASN A 336 -21.67 -3.97 11.69
CA ASN A 336 -21.49 -3.73 10.25
C ASN A 336 -20.13 -3.12 9.92
N GLN A 337 -19.67 -2.13 10.70
CA GLN A 337 -18.35 -1.50 10.53
C GLN A 337 -17.22 -2.48 10.83
N MET A 338 -17.31 -3.23 11.95
CA MET A 338 -16.28 -4.19 12.35
C MET A 338 -16.19 -5.36 11.36
N ALA A 339 -17.32 -5.89 10.91
CA ALA A 339 -17.36 -6.95 9.89
C ALA A 339 -16.71 -6.47 8.59
N PHE A 340 -17.03 -5.26 8.14
CA PHE A 340 -16.38 -4.68 6.96
C PHE A 340 -14.85 -4.55 7.15
N ASP A 341 -14.41 -3.98 8.27
CA ASP A 341 -12.99 -3.80 8.57
C ASP A 341 -12.24 -5.14 8.64
N ASN A 342 -12.85 -6.17 9.25
CA ASN A 342 -12.29 -7.51 9.36
C ASN A 342 -12.16 -8.20 8.00
N ILE A 343 -13.24 -8.21 7.20
CA ILE A 343 -13.22 -8.79 5.85
C ILE A 343 -12.13 -8.14 5.00
N LYS A 344 -11.96 -6.82 5.10
CA LYS A 344 -10.94 -6.11 4.34
C LYS A 344 -9.52 -6.33 4.85
N ALA A 345 -9.34 -6.47 6.16
CA ALA A 345 -8.04 -6.83 6.73
C ALA A 345 -7.63 -8.26 6.32
N GLU A 346 -8.58 -9.20 6.32
CA GLU A 346 -8.37 -10.59 5.89
C GLU A 346 -7.97 -10.66 4.41
N GLN A 347 -8.71 -9.98 3.53
CA GLN A 347 -8.36 -9.89 2.10
C GLN A 347 -6.97 -9.29 1.85
N GLU A 348 -6.59 -8.25 2.60
CA GLU A 348 -5.24 -7.67 2.49
C GLU A 348 -4.16 -8.63 3.00
N TYR A 349 -4.44 -9.38 4.07
CA TYR A 349 -3.52 -10.37 4.62
C TYR A 349 -3.32 -11.54 3.64
N GLU A 350 -4.40 -12.06 3.05
CA GLU A 350 -4.35 -13.10 2.02
C GLU A 350 -3.53 -12.63 0.82
N HIS A 351 -3.82 -11.45 0.27
CA HIS A 351 -3.09 -10.93 -0.88
C HIS A 351 -1.58 -10.71 -0.59
N LYS A 352 -1.23 -10.21 0.60
CA LYS A 352 0.18 -10.08 1.01
C LYS A 352 0.85 -11.44 1.15
N THR A 353 0.12 -12.44 1.65
CA THR A 353 0.62 -13.82 1.81
C THR A 353 0.85 -14.46 0.45
N GLU A 354 -0.08 -14.32 -0.50
CA GLU A 354 0.07 -14.79 -1.88
C GLU A 354 1.28 -14.14 -2.57
N MET A 355 1.41 -12.81 -2.47
CA MET A 355 2.56 -12.08 -3.02
C MET A 355 3.88 -12.52 -2.36
N GLY A 356 3.87 -12.75 -1.05
CA GLY A 356 5.01 -13.31 -0.31
C GLY A 356 5.41 -14.68 -0.81
N ILE A 357 4.46 -15.60 -1.01
CA ILE A 357 4.73 -16.94 -1.55
C ILE A 357 5.28 -16.83 -2.98
N PHE A 358 4.65 -16.01 -3.84
CA PHE A 358 5.10 -15.82 -5.21
C PHE A 358 6.54 -15.28 -5.29
N THR A 359 6.88 -14.30 -4.46
CA THR A 359 8.25 -13.76 -4.40
C THR A 359 9.27 -14.78 -3.92
N ILE A 360 8.94 -15.61 -2.92
CA ILE A 360 9.82 -16.69 -2.46
C ILE A 360 10.06 -17.71 -3.58
N VAL A 361 8.99 -18.12 -4.28
CA VAL A 361 9.11 -19.06 -5.42
C VAL A 361 9.98 -18.45 -6.52
N LEU A 362 9.76 -17.20 -6.89
CA LEU A 362 10.56 -16.50 -7.91
C LEU A 362 12.05 -16.41 -7.53
N LEU A 363 12.36 -16.13 -6.27
CA LEU A 363 13.74 -16.11 -5.76
C LEU A 363 14.38 -17.50 -5.78
N SER A 364 13.63 -18.54 -5.41
CA SER A 364 14.12 -19.92 -5.46
C SER A 364 14.43 -20.39 -6.89
N LEU A 365 13.56 -20.06 -7.86
CA LEU A 365 13.79 -20.36 -9.27
C LEU A 365 15.00 -19.61 -9.83
N SER A 366 15.18 -18.36 -9.41
CA SER A 366 16.35 -17.55 -9.78
C SER A 366 17.65 -18.15 -9.25
N LEU A 367 17.65 -18.65 -8.00
CA LEU A 367 18.80 -19.35 -7.41
C LEU A 367 19.14 -20.65 -8.16
N VAL A 368 18.12 -21.44 -8.52
CA VAL A 368 18.30 -22.66 -9.32
C VAL A 368 18.86 -22.33 -10.70
N ALA A 369 18.33 -21.29 -11.37
CA ALA A 369 18.82 -20.86 -12.67
C ALA A 369 20.29 -20.38 -12.61
N ILE A 370 20.67 -19.61 -11.59
CA ILE A 370 22.05 -19.18 -11.36
C ILE A 370 22.95 -20.40 -11.12
N PHE A 371 22.52 -21.35 -10.29
CA PHE A 371 23.27 -22.58 -10.04
C PHE A 371 23.49 -23.39 -11.32
N LEU A 372 22.44 -23.61 -12.12
CA LEU A 372 22.53 -24.30 -13.40
C LEU A 372 23.41 -23.55 -14.41
N PHE A 373 23.33 -22.22 -14.45
CA PHE A 373 24.18 -21.39 -15.30
C PHE A 373 25.66 -21.48 -14.91
N LEU A 374 25.99 -21.42 -13.62
CA LEU A 374 27.35 -21.61 -13.13
C LEU A 374 27.85 -23.03 -13.46
N ARG A 375 27.01 -24.05 -13.28
CA ARG A 375 27.35 -25.43 -13.64
C ARG A 375 27.58 -25.58 -15.14
N TYR A 376 26.73 -25.00 -15.98
CA TYR A 376 26.91 -25.01 -17.43
C TYR A 376 28.19 -24.28 -17.86
N ARG A 377 28.47 -23.12 -17.26
CA ARG A 377 29.70 -22.36 -17.52
C ARG A 377 30.96 -23.16 -17.16
N THR A 378 30.98 -23.80 -15.99
CA THR A 378 32.11 -24.65 -15.58
C THR A 378 32.27 -25.88 -16.46
N TYR A 379 31.18 -26.55 -16.84
CA TYR A 379 31.19 -27.68 -17.77
C TYR A 379 31.75 -27.28 -19.14
N LYS A 380 31.27 -26.17 -19.71
CA LYS A 380 31.76 -25.67 -21.02
C LYS A 380 33.25 -25.34 -20.97
N ALA A 381 33.73 -24.72 -19.88
CA ALA A 381 35.15 -24.42 -19.71
C ALA A 381 36.01 -25.68 -19.63
N ARG A 382 35.57 -26.70 -18.88
CA ARG A 382 36.27 -28.00 -18.78
C ARG A 382 36.32 -28.73 -20.13
N ASN A 383 35.22 -28.77 -20.87
CA ASN A 383 35.18 -29.43 -22.17
C ASN A 383 36.08 -28.75 -23.20
N ALA A 384 36.16 -27.41 -23.18
CA ALA A 384 37.08 -26.68 -24.06
C ALA A 384 38.54 -27.07 -23.77
N LEU A 385 38.91 -27.15 -22.49
CA LEU A 385 40.24 -27.57 -22.06
C LEU A 385 40.58 -29.00 -22.49
N ALA A 386 39.64 -29.94 -22.32
CA ALA A 386 39.85 -31.35 -22.72
C ALA A 386 40.04 -31.53 -24.24
N LEU A 387 39.27 -30.79 -25.05
CA LEU A 387 39.42 -30.83 -26.51
C LEU A 387 40.78 -30.27 -26.95
N ASP A 388 41.20 -29.19 -26.32
CA ASP A 388 42.47 -28.56 -26.62
C ASP A 388 43.66 -29.44 -26.17
N GLN A 389 43.54 -30.19 -25.07
CA GLN A 389 44.52 -31.20 -24.65
C GLN A 389 44.67 -32.35 -25.67
N LEU A 390 43.59 -32.85 -26.26
CA LEU A 390 43.66 -33.89 -27.30
C LEU A 390 44.48 -33.46 -28.52
N ARG A 391 44.39 -32.18 -28.91
CA ARG A 391 45.19 -31.63 -30.02
C ARG A 391 46.68 -31.55 -29.68
N ILE A 392 47.02 -31.24 -28.44
CA ILE A 392 48.42 -31.24 -27.99
C ILE A 392 49.01 -32.64 -28.12
N LYS A 393 48.26 -33.67 -27.68
CA LYS A 393 48.68 -35.08 -27.79
C LYS A 393 48.85 -35.53 -29.25
N ASP A 394 47.96 -35.11 -30.14
CA ASP A 394 48.08 -35.37 -31.57
C ASP A 394 49.38 -34.77 -32.15
N PHE A 395 49.73 -33.54 -31.78
CA PHE A 395 51.01 -32.94 -32.17
C PHE A 395 52.22 -33.71 -31.62
N GLU A 396 52.16 -34.21 -30.39
CA GLU A 396 53.25 -35.02 -29.81
C GLU A 396 53.45 -36.35 -30.54
N CYS A 397 52.36 -37.05 -30.88
CA CYS A 397 52.43 -38.28 -31.66
C CYS A 397 53.05 -38.05 -33.04
N GLN A 398 52.61 -36.99 -33.74
CA GLN A 398 53.17 -36.66 -35.06
C GLN A 398 54.66 -36.32 -34.99
N ILE A 399 55.09 -35.56 -33.98
CA ILE A 399 56.52 -35.26 -33.75
C ILE A 399 57.29 -36.56 -33.51
N ALA A 400 56.82 -37.44 -32.62
CA ALA A 400 57.50 -38.69 -32.29
C ALA A 400 57.60 -39.66 -33.48
N ASP A 401 56.57 -39.71 -34.33
CA ASP A 401 56.59 -40.53 -35.56
C ASP A 401 57.60 -39.98 -36.58
N PHE A 402 57.67 -38.64 -36.75
CA PHE A 402 58.67 -38.02 -37.63
C PHE A 402 60.09 -38.19 -37.10
N GLU A 403 60.31 -38.14 -35.78
CA GLU A 403 61.61 -38.40 -35.15
C GLU A 403 62.06 -39.86 -35.32
N LYS A 404 61.15 -40.83 -35.19
CA LYS A 404 61.45 -42.27 -35.39
C LYS A 404 61.74 -42.64 -36.84
N GLN A 405 61.14 -41.94 -37.81
CA GLN A 405 61.31 -42.24 -39.23
C GLN A 405 62.68 -41.79 -39.78
N GLY A 406 63.50 -41.07 -38.99
CA GLY A 406 64.87 -40.70 -39.36
C GLY A 406 64.99 -39.82 -40.60
N GLN A 407 63.88 -39.27 -41.10
CA GLN A 407 63.87 -38.40 -42.28
C GLN A 407 64.27 -36.97 -41.88
N ALA A 408 65.15 -36.35 -42.67
CA ALA A 408 65.54 -34.95 -42.54
C ALA A 408 64.36 -34.01 -42.85
N LYS A 409 63.40 -33.96 -41.94
CA LYS A 409 62.20 -33.11 -41.95
C LYS A 409 62.24 -32.07 -40.83
N GLU A 410 63.43 -31.55 -40.55
CA GLU A 410 63.68 -30.61 -39.44
C GLU A 410 62.72 -29.41 -39.46
N LYS A 411 62.37 -28.88 -40.64
CA LYS A 411 61.43 -27.76 -40.76
C LYS A 411 59.98 -28.11 -40.39
N GLU A 412 59.49 -29.30 -40.75
CA GLU A 412 58.12 -29.74 -40.41
C GLU A 412 58.03 -30.04 -38.91
N ILE A 413 59.07 -30.64 -38.35
CA ILE A 413 59.21 -30.88 -36.90
C ILE A 413 59.26 -29.54 -36.16
N GLU A 414 60.08 -28.58 -36.59
CA GLU A 414 60.17 -27.25 -35.98
C GLU A 414 58.85 -26.47 -36.09
N GLU A 415 58.12 -26.60 -37.20
CA GLU A 415 56.80 -26.00 -37.35
C GLU A 415 55.75 -26.62 -36.41
N LEU A 416 55.77 -27.94 -36.23
CA LEU A 416 54.92 -28.63 -35.25
C LEU A 416 55.29 -28.24 -33.81
N TYR A 417 56.58 -28.12 -33.50
CA TYR A 417 57.04 -27.60 -32.21
C TYR A 417 56.56 -26.16 -31.96
N ARG A 418 56.59 -25.30 -32.98
CA ARG A 418 56.07 -23.93 -32.90
C ARG A 418 54.56 -23.90 -32.72
N LYS A 419 53.81 -24.73 -33.47
CA LYS A 419 52.35 -24.85 -33.33
C LYS A 419 51.97 -25.34 -31.93
N ARG A 420 52.65 -26.38 -31.43
CA ARG A 420 52.50 -26.88 -30.05
C ARG A 420 52.82 -25.79 -29.02
N LYS A 421 53.94 -25.07 -29.16
CA LYS A 421 54.36 -24.01 -28.25
C LYS A 421 53.34 -22.87 -28.18
N ASN A 422 52.85 -22.40 -29.34
CA ASN A 422 51.84 -21.35 -29.42
C ASN A 422 50.51 -21.81 -28.77
N PHE A 423 50.14 -23.07 -28.96
CA PHE A 423 48.93 -23.65 -28.38
C PHE A 423 49.04 -23.80 -26.85
N LEU A 424 50.19 -24.26 -26.36
CA LEU A 424 50.53 -24.26 -24.94
C LEU A 424 50.52 -22.86 -24.35
N GLU A 425 51.13 -21.87 -25.02
CA GLU A 425 51.20 -20.47 -24.57
C GLU A 425 49.83 -19.79 -24.45
N LYS A 426 48.92 -20.06 -25.40
CA LYS A 426 47.50 -19.67 -25.30
C LYS A 426 46.80 -20.26 -24.07
N HIS A 427 47.17 -21.48 -23.67
CA HIS A 427 46.68 -22.08 -22.42
C HIS A 427 47.36 -21.51 -21.17
N ARG A 428 48.62 -21.08 -21.26
CA ARG A 428 49.32 -20.40 -20.15
C ARG A 428 48.65 -19.08 -19.79
N GLU A 429 48.12 -18.34 -20.77
CA GLU A 429 47.35 -17.12 -20.51
C GLU A 429 46.07 -17.41 -19.71
N ASN A 430 45.37 -18.51 -20.03
CA ASN A 430 44.16 -18.94 -19.31
C ASN A 430 44.45 -19.51 -17.91
N LEU A 431 45.65 -20.05 -17.69
CA LEU A 431 46.15 -20.61 -16.41
C LEU A 431 47.23 -19.72 -15.77
N SER A 432 47.14 -18.40 -15.99
CA SER A 432 48.17 -17.41 -15.61
C SER A 432 48.66 -17.56 -14.15
N GLU A 433 47.75 -17.87 -13.23
CA GLU A 433 48.08 -18.11 -11.81
C GLU A 433 48.97 -19.36 -11.65
N GLY A 434 48.61 -20.51 -12.23
CA GLY A 434 49.42 -21.73 -12.20
C GLY A 434 50.77 -21.59 -12.92
N HIS A 435 50.81 -20.83 -14.03
CA HIS A 435 52.04 -20.54 -14.76
C HIS A 435 53.06 -19.77 -13.92
N LYS A 436 52.60 -18.72 -13.22
CA LYS A 436 53.44 -17.94 -12.32
C LYS A 436 54.00 -18.80 -11.19
N LEU A 437 53.13 -19.61 -10.57
CA LEU A 437 53.52 -20.54 -9.51
C LEU A 437 54.56 -21.55 -10.00
N TYR A 438 54.45 -22.03 -11.24
CA TYR A 438 55.43 -22.92 -11.84
C TYR A 438 56.80 -22.26 -12.01
N ILE A 439 56.84 -21.03 -12.57
CA ILE A 439 58.09 -20.28 -12.72
C ILE A 439 58.75 -20.05 -11.35
N ASP A 440 57.97 -19.59 -10.37
CA ASP A 440 58.44 -19.32 -9.01
C ASP A 440 59.10 -20.57 -8.39
N VAL A 441 58.48 -21.74 -8.57
CA VAL A 441 59.02 -23.03 -8.10
C VAL A 441 60.27 -23.43 -8.87
N MET A 442 60.31 -23.23 -10.19
CA MET A 442 61.50 -23.55 -11.00
C MET A 442 62.71 -22.69 -10.65
N GLU A 443 62.47 -21.43 -10.28
CA GLU A 443 63.47 -20.49 -9.73
C GLU A 443 63.89 -20.81 -8.29
N GLY A 444 63.28 -21.82 -7.66
CA GLY A 444 63.63 -22.28 -6.31
C GLY A 444 62.99 -21.47 -5.18
N LYS A 445 61.94 -20.68 -5.46
CA LYS A 445 61.18 -19.96 -4.42
C LYS A 445 60.42 -20.94 -3.54
N THR A 446 60.23 -20.57 -2.29
CA THR A 446 59.55 -21.42 -1.32
C THR A 446 58.04 -21.41 -1.49
N ILE A 447 57.40 -22.55 -1.24
CA ILE A 447 55.95 -22.74 -1.26
C ILE A 447 55.33 -22.70 0.14
N ALA A 448 56.05 -22.22 1.15
CA ALA A 448 55.62 -22.26 2.56
C ALA A 448 54.24 -21.62 2.82
N LEU A 449 53.83 -20.65 2.00
CA LEU A 449 52.56 -19.93 2.12
C LEU A 449 51.42 -20.50 1.25
N TRP A 450 51.69 -21.54 0.46
CA TRP A 450 50.68 -22.10 -0.45
C TRP A 450 49.54 -22.77 0.33
N ARG A 451 48.31 -22.50 -0.08
CA ARG A 451 47.11 -23.22 0.35
C ARG A 451 46.73 -24.21 -0.74
N LYS A 452 45.65 -24.98 -0.49
CA LYS A 452 45.18 -26.04 -1.40
C LYS A 452 45.01 -25.56 -2.84
N LYS A 453 44.47 -24.35 -3.03
CA LYS A 453 44.21 -23.75 -4.35
C LYS A 453 45.48 -23.52 -5.16
N GLU A 454 46.57 -23.07 -4.53
CA GLU A 454 47.85 -22.82 -5.20
C GLU A 454 48.49 -24.14 -5.66
N PHE A 455 48.39 -25.20 -4.85
CA PHE A 455 48.82 -26.55 -5.27
C PHE A 455 48.00 -27.04 -6.47
N GLU A 456 46.68 -26.93 -6.42
CA GLU A 456 45.80 -27.34 -7.53
C GLU A 456 46.10 -26.55 -8.81
N ASN A 457 46.26 -25.23 -8.71
CA ASN A 457 46.63 -24.38 -9.84
C ASN A 457 47.99 -24.78 -10.45
N PHE A 458 49.00 -25.08 -9.62
CA PHE A 458 50.30 -25.56 -10.11
C PHE A 458 50.18 -26.93 -10.78
N ILE A 459 49.43 -27.87 -10.20
CA ILE A 459 49.27 -29.23 -10.74
C ILE A 459 48.51 -29.20 -12.06
N GLU A 460 47.45 -28.39 -12.15
CA GLU A 460 46.70 -28.19 -13.40
C GLU A 460 47.59 -27.55 -14.48
N TYR A 461 48.45 -26.61 -14.10
CA TYR A 461 49.45 -26.09 -15.02
C TYR A 461 50.49 -27.15 -15.42
N TYR A 462 50.97 -27.98 -14.49
CA TYR A 462 51.91 -29.05 -14.80
C TYR A 462 51.30 -30.16 -15.64
N ARG A 463 49.99 -30.43 -15.51
CA ARG A 463 49.23 -31.35 -16.38
C ARG A 463 49.28 -30.91 -17.84
N LEU A 464 49.42 -29.60 -18.13
CA LEU A 464 49.68 -29.13 -19.49
C LEU A 464 51.08 -29.47 -20.01
N ILE A 465 52.07 -29.59 -19.12
CA ILE A 465 53.46 -29.88 -19.48
C ILE A 465 53.66 -31.39 -19.63
N ASN A 466 53.06 -32.19 -18.73
CA ASN A 466 53.16 -33.64 -18.77
C ASN A 466 51.87 -34.31 -18.24
N MET A 467 50.90 -34.46 -19.14
CA MET A 467 49.59 -35.04 -18.85
C MET A 467 49.68 -36.52 -18.46
N SER A 468 50.48 -37.30 -19.21
CA SER A 468 50.60 -38.74 -18.97
C SER A 468 51.10 -39.05 -17.56
N TYR A 469 52.02 -38.24 -17.04
CA TYR A 469 52.49 -38.38 -15.67
C TYR A 469 51.43 -37.99 -14.64
N VAL A 470 50.79 -36.82 -14.77
CA VAL A 470 49.80 -36.35 -13.79
C VAL A 470 48.57 -37.26 -13.76
N ASP A 471 48.09 -37.73 -14.90
CA ASP A 471 46.98 -38.69 -14.99
C ASP A 471 47.39 -40.06 -14.42
N ALA A 472 48.63 -40.50 -14.65
CA ALA A 472 49.16 -41.72 -14.03
C ALA A 472 49.16 -41.61 -12.49
N LEU A 473 49.44 -40.44 -11.91
CA LEU A 473 49.36 -40.24 -10.46
C LEU A 473 47.94 -40.45 -9.91
N GLU A 474 46.89 -40.18 -10.69
CA GLU A 474 45.49 -40.39 -10.29
C GLU A 474 45.06 -41.86 -10.37
N VAL A 475 45.72 -42.64 -11.24
CA VAL A 475 45.47 -44.08 -11.41
C VAL A 475 46.34 -44.93 -10.49
N GLU A 476 47.60 -44.55 -10.27
CA GLU A 476 48.59 -45.31 -9.49
C GLU A 476 48.42 -45.15 -7.97
N TYR A 477 47.66 -44.16 -7.50
CA TYR A 477 47.53 -43.87 -6.07
C TYR A 477 46.08 -43.63 -5.65
N ASP A 478 45.70 -44.17 -4.49
CA ASP A 478 44.42 -43.87 -3.85
C ASP A 478 44.50 -42.48 -3.20
N SER A 479 43.84 -41.51 -3.83
CA SER A 479 43.56 -40.18 -3.31
C SER A 479 44.76 -39.44 -2.70
N LEU A 480 45.73 -39.04 -3.54
CA LEU A 480 46.83 -38.16 -3.12
C LEU A 480 46.34 -36.75 -2.80
N SER A 481 46.89 -36.14 -1.74
CA SER A 481 46.70 -34.71 -1.50
C SER A 481 47.43 -33.89 -2.57
N PRO A 482 46.95 -32.68 -2.93
CA PRO A 482 47.64 -31.83 -3.90
C PRO A 482 49.11 -31.56 -3.53
N LYS A 483 49.42 -31.41 -2.24
CA LYS A 483 50.80 -31.25 -1.77
C LYS A 483 51.69 -32.48 -2.04
N ASN A 484 51.13 -33.69 -1.97
CA ASN A 484 51.86 -34.92 -2.27
C ASN A 484 52.01 -35.15 -3.79
N GLN A 485 51.00 -34.80 -4.58
CA GLN A 485 51.12 -34.78 -6.04
C GLN A 485 52.21 -33.79 -6.48
N PHE A 486 52.23 -32.59 -5.89
CA PHE A 486 53.30 -31.62 -6.10
C PHE A 486 54.68 -32.20 -5.78
N PHE A 487 54.83 -32.92 -4.67
CA PHE A 487 56.09 -33.57 -4.29
C PHE A 487 56.57 -34.56 -5.38
N LEU A 488 55.68 -35.43 -5.87
CA LEU A 488 55.98 -36.39 -6.93
C LEU A 488 56.34 -35.70 -8.25
N ILE A 489 55.61 -34.64 -8.61
CA ILE A 489 55.92 -33.80 -9.77
C ILE A 489 57.33 -33.21 -9.67
N MET A 490 57.74 -32.73 -8.50
CA MET A 490 59.09 -32.20 -8.31
C MET A 490 60.19 -33.25 -8.52
N GLU A 491 59.94 -34.48 -8.09
CA GLU A 491 60.85 -35.61 -8.37
C GLU A 491 60.89 -35.94 -9.87
N HIS A 492 59.73 -35.96 -10.53
CA HIS A 492 59.63 -36.22 -11.96
C HIS A 492 60.30 -35.15 -12.84
N ILE A 493 60.27 -33.89 -12.41
CA ILE A 493 61.00 -32.79 -13.06
C ILE A 493 62.52 -32.92 -12.88
N GLY A 494 62.98 -33.78 -11.96
CA GLY A 494 64.40 -34.06 -11.72
C GLY A 494 65.05 -33.17 -10.67
N LYS A 495 64.26 -32.55 -9.78
CA LYS A 495 64.81 -31.76 -8.66
C LYS A 495 65.45 -32.68 -7.63
N SER A 496 66.63 -32.31 -7.15
CA SER A 496 67.33 -33.07 -6.10
C SER A 496 66.60 -32.97 -4.76
N ASP A 497 66.84 -33.95 -3.88
CA ASP A 497 66.31 -33.96 -2.51
C ASP A 497 66.55 -32.63 -1.78
N LYS A 498 67.75 -32.05 -1.93
CA LYS A 498 68.10 -30.76 -1.32
C LYS A 498 67.26 -29.60 -1.88
N GLU A 499 66.99 -29.58 -3.18
CA GLU A 499 66.16 -28.55 -3.80
C GLU A 499 64.69 -28.69 -3.40
N ILE A 500 64.14 -29.91 -3.37
CA ILE A 500 62.78 -30.19 -2.94
C ILE A 500 62.59 -29.75 -1.49
N MET A 501 63.56 -30.05 -0.62
CA MET A 501 63.53 -29.59 0.78
C MET A 501 63.52 -28.08 0.90
N ARG A 502 64.36 -27.38 0.12
CA ARG A 502 64.41 -25.92 0.13
C ARG A 502 63.11 -25.29 -0.36
N ILE A 503 62.56 -25.79 -1.46
CA ILE A 503 61.30 -25.27 -2.05
C ILE A 503 60.13 -25.53 -1.09
N MET A 504 60.01 -26.75 -0.57
CA MET A 504 58.90 -27.14 0.30
C MET A 504 59.05 -26.72 1.77
N GLY A 505 60.21 -26.17 2.15
CA GLY A 505 60.50 -25.78 3.54
C GLY A 505 60.58 -26.97 4.49
N LEU A 506 61.22 -28.06 4.09
CA LEU A 506 61.28 -29.32 4.83
C LEU A 506 62.60 -29.49 5.58
N ALA A 507 62.54 -30.03 6.80
CA ALA A 507 63.71 -30.35 7.62
C ALA A 507 64.43 -31.64 7.15
N ASP A 508 65.71 -31.78 7.48
CA ASP A 508 66.51 -32.98 7.19
C ASP A 508 65.82 -34.28 7.64
N GLY A 509 65.72 -35.24 6.74
CA GLY A 509 65.02 -36.53 6.97
C GLY A 509 63.52 -36.53 6.65
N SER A 510 62.88 -35.38 6.42
CA SER A 510 61.44 -35.28 6.10
C SER A 510 61.07 -35.94 4.77
N ILE A 511 61.96 -35.92 3.77
CA ILE A 511 61.73 -36.54 2.45
C ILE A 511 61.42 -38.03 2.57
N ARG A 512 62.21 -38.77 3.37
CA ARG A 512 62.00 -40.21 3.56
C ARG A 512 60.62 -40.51 4.15
N SER A 513 60.18 -39.66 5.09
CA SER A 513 58.84 -39.76 5.69
C SER A 513 57.72 -39.46 4.70
N ILE A 514 57.91 -38.48 3.80
CA ILE A 514 56.94 -38.14 2.75
C ILE A 514 56.85 -39.28 1.72
N ARG A 515 57.98 -39.76 1.20
CA ARG A 515 58.03 -40.92 0.28
C ARG A 515 57.36 -42.15 0.89
N SER A 516 57.64 -42.46 2.16
CA SER A 516 56.99 -43.58 2.87
C SER A 516 55.47 -43.41 2.94
N ARG A 517 54.97 -42.21 3.26
CA ARG A 517 53.53 -41.91 3.31
C ARG A 517 52.85 -41.98 1.94
N ILE A 518 53.54 -41.54 0.89
CA ILE A 518 53.04 -41.61 -0.49
C ILE A 518 53.00 -43.06 -0.97
N ASN A 519 54.08 -43.83 -0.76
CA ASN A 519 54.14 -45.25 -1.15
C ASN A 519 53.05 -46.12 -0.50
N LYS A 520 52.63 -45.81 0.73
CA LYS A 520 51.50 -46.50 1.38
C LYS A 520 50.16 -46.30 0.67
N ARG A 521 50.02 -45.27 -0.16
CA ARG A 521 48.82 -44.99 -0.95
C ARG A 521 48.91 -45.51 -2.38
N ARG A 522 50.02 -46.14 -2.76
CA ARG A 522 50.18 -46.70 -4.11
C ARG A 522 49.24 -47.90 -4.26
N ILE A 523 48.42 -47.87 -5.31
CA ILE A 523 47.52 -48.96 -5.67
C ILE A 523 48.40 -50.03 -6.31
N VAL A 524 48.65 -51.12 -5.57
CA VAL A 524 49.32 -52.30 -6.12
C VAL A 524 48.26 -53.13 -6.82
N TYR A 525 48.36 -53.26 -8.14
CA TYR A 525 47.63 -54.28 -8.89
C TYR A 525 48.37 -55.61 -8.84
#